data_AF-A0A8T9AMF6-F1
#
_entry.id   AF-A0A8T9AMF6-F1
#
_cell.length_a   1.000
_cell.length_b   1.000
_cell.length_c   1.000
_cell.angle_alpha   90.00
_cell.angle_beta   90.00
_cell.angle_gamma   90.00
#
_symmetry.space_group_name_H-M   'P 1'
#
loop_
_entity.id
_entity.type
_entity.pdbx_description
1 polymer ?
#
loop_
_entity_poly.entity_id
_entity_poly.type
_entity_poly.pdbx_seq_one_letter_code
_entity_poly.pdbx_strand_id
1 'polypeptide(L)'
;MPRHFMTIDAARKNLTAIENSAVDDLLAGRLDRRDFLRHGSVLGLSLPFLGSLVAAAGLGTQKARAEGKPGGTVRAGVATPGGAID
;
A
#
# COMPACT_ATOMS: atom_id res chain seq x y z
N MET A 1 23.25 -13.01 1.32
CA MET A 1 22.75 -11.63 1.50
C MET A 1 21.29 -11.59 1.11
N PRO A 2 20.40 -10.92 1.88
CA PRO A 2 18.98 -10.94 1.58
C PRO A 2 18.74 -10.22 0.25
N ARG A 3 18.18 -10.92 -0.73
CA ARG A 3 17.97 -10.42 -2.12
C ARG A 3 17.27 -9.05 -2.19
N HIS A 4 16.51 -8.67 -1.16
CA HIS A 4 15.75 -7.42 -1.09
C HIS A 4 16.62 -6.15 -1.00
N PHE A 5 17.77 -6.21 -0.34
CA PHE A 5 18.66 -5.05 -0.22
C PHE A 5 19.26 -4.66 -1.58
N MET A 6 19.61 -5.65 -2.41
CA MET A 6 20.15 -5.41 -3.76
C MET A 6 19.15 -4.68 -4.67
N THR A 7 17.86 -4.97 -4.55
CA THR A 7 16.81 -4.29 -5.34
C THR A 7 16.65 -2.83 -4.94
N ILE A 8 16.66 -2.55 -3.63
CA ILE A 8 16.57 -1.19 -3.10
C ILE A 8 17.82 -0.39 -3.47
N ASP A 9 19.02 -0.97 -3.33
CA ASP A 9 20.27 -0.31 -3.67
C ASP A 9 20.39 0.01 -5.17
N ALA A 10 19.89 -0.87 -6.03
CA ALA A 10 19.82 -0.61 -7.46
C ALA A 10 18.84 0.53 -7.80
N ALA A 11 17.70 0.60 -7.11
CA ALA A 11 16.72 1.65 -7.26
C ALA A 11 17.29 3.02 -6.85
N ARG A 12 17.96 3.10 -5.68
CA ARG A 12 18.51 4.34 -5.10
C ARG A 12 19.44 5.11 -6.06
N LYS A 13 20.16 4.39 -6.93
CA LYS A 13 21.09 5.00 -7.91
C LYS A 13 20.42 5.87 -8.97
N ASN A 14 19.13 5.64 -9.23
CA ASN A 14 18.39 6.34 -10.28
C ASN A 14 17.36 7.33 -9.73
N LEU A 15 17.28 7.48 -8.41
CA LEU A 15 16.33 8.35 -7.73
C LEU A 15 16.95 9.71 -7.43
N THR A 16 16.12 10.74 -7.47
CA THR A 16 16.44 12.08 -6.98
C THR A 16 16.59 12.07 -5.45
N ALA A 17 17.08 13.18 -4.88
CA ALA A 17 17.23 13.32 -3.44
C ALA A 17 15.90 13.18 -2.68
N ILE A 18 14.80 13.74 -3.22
CA ILE A 18 13.48 13.70 -2.60
C ILE A 18 12.93 12.27 -2.59
N GLU A 19 13.06 11.56 -3.70
CA GLU A 19 12.57 10.18 -3.82
C GLU A 19 13.37 9.22 -2.94
N ASN A 20 14.70 9.41 -2.85
CA ASN A 20 15.53 8.64 -1.92
C ASN A 20 15.13 8.87 -0.46
N SER A 21 14.85 10.11 -0.07
CA SER A 21 14.34 10.41 1.28
C SER A 21 13.01 9.70 1.56
N ALA A 22 12.10 9.66 0.59
CA ALA A 22 10.83 8.95 0.74
C ALA A 22 11.02 7.43 0.92
N VAL A 23 12.02 6.84 0.25
CA VAL A 23 12.40 5.43 0.45
C VAL A 23 13.00 5.21 1.83
N ASP A 24 13.83 6.13 2.32
CA ASP A 24 14.40 6.06 3.67
C ASP A 24 13.33 6.16 4.75
N ASP A 25 12.35 7.07 4.59
CA ASP A 25 11.23 7.21 5.52
C ASP A 25 10.29 5.99 5.51
N LEU A 26 10.09 5.37 4.35
CA LEU A 26 9.36 4.11 4.23
C LEU A 26 10.07 2.98 4.99
N LEU A 27 11.38 2.85 4.82
CA LEU A 27 12.18 1.81 5.48
C LEU A 27 12.32 2.04 6.99
N ALA A 28 12.32 3.31 7.41
CA ALA A 28 12.30 3.69 8.82
C ALA A 28 10.91 3.57 9.47
N GLY A 29 9.87 3.24 8.71
CA GLY A 29 8.49 3.14 9.20
C GLY A 29 7.86 4.49 9.59
N ARG A 30 8.44 5.61 9.14
CA ARG A 30 7.89 6.96 9.33
C ARG A 30 6.86 7.34 8.26
N LEU A 31 6.90 6.65 7.13
CA LEU A 31 5.99 6.84 6.01
C LEU A 31 5.21 5.55 5.76
N ASP A 32 3.88 5.65 5.81
CA ASP A 32 3.00 4.53 5.54
C ASP A 32 3.02 4.12 4.06
N ARG A 33 2.79 2.83 3.80
CA ARG A 33 2.67 2.26 2.45
C ARG A 33 1.76 3.11 1.55
N ARG A 34 0.58 3.49 2.05
CA ARG A 34 -0.42 4.23 1.25
C ARG A 34 0.12 5.59 0.83
N ASP A 35 0.77 6.29 1.75
CA ASP A 35 1.25 7.63 1.53
C ASP A 35 2.49 7.62 0.63
N PHE A 36 3.34 6.60 0.76
CA PHE A 36 4.42 6.34 -0.20
C PHE A 36 3.90 6.08 -1.62
N LEU A 37 2.88 5.24 -1.79
CA LEU A 37 2.28 4.99 -3.11
C LEU A 37 1.64 6.25 -3.70
N ARG A 38 0.93 7.03 -2.87
CA ARG A 38 0.28 8.28 -3.30
C ARG A 38 1.31 9.32 -3.72
N HIS A 39 2.27 9.64 -2.84
CA HIS A 39 3.26 10.68 -3.09
C HIS A 39 4.26 10.26 -4.18
N GLY A 40 4.69 8.99 -4.19
CA GLY A 40 5.54 8.47 -5.25
C GLY A 40 4.90 8.58 -6.63
N SER A 41 3.59 8.33 -6.73
CA SER A 41 2.86 8.49 -7.99
C SER A 41 2.79 9.96 -8.44
N VAL A 42 2.65 10.91 -7.50
CA VAL A 42 2.69 12.35 -7.80
C VAL A 42 4.07 12.80 -8.28
N LEU A 43 5.14 12.18 -7.76
CA LEU A 43 6.52 12.40 -8.21
C LEU A 43 6.82 11.78 -9.59
N GLY A 44 5.85 11.09 -10.21
CA GLY A 44 6.01 10.46 -11.52
C GLY A 44 6.62 9.05 -11.46
N LEU A 45 6.79 8.48 -10.28
CA LEU A 45 7.24 7.09 -10.15
C LEU A 45 6.12 6.13 -10.53
N SER A 46 6.48 5.10 -11.30
CA SER A 46 5.51 4.11 -11.75
C SER A 46 5.01 3.23 -10.59
N LEU A 47 3.72 2.88 -10.61
CA LEU A 47 3.11 1.99 -9.61
C LEU A 47 3.80 0.62 -9.47
N PRO A 48 4.26 -0.05 -10.56
CA PRO A 48 5.00 -1.30 -10.44
C PRO A 48 6.33 -1.12 -9.70
N PHE A 49 7.04 -0.02 -9.97
CA PHE A 49 8.30 0.28 -9.31
C PHE A 49 8.09 0.52 -7.80
N LEU A 50 7.14 1.40 -7.44
CA LEU A 50 6.78 1.66 -6.05
C LEU A 50 6.29 0.40 -5.34
N GLY A 51 5.50 -0.43 -6.01
CA GLY A 51 5.02 -1.71 -5.49
C GLY A 51 6.15 -2.69 -5.19
N SER A 52 7.21 -2.71 -6.02
CA SER A 52 8.38 -3.56 -5.79
C SER A 52 9.19 -3.12 -4.58
N LEU A 53 9.34 -1.80 -4.35
CA LEU A 53 10.00 -1.25 -3.17
C LEU A 53 9.22 -1.55 -1.89
N VAL A 54 7.90 -1.37 -1.92
CA VAL A 54 7.01 -1.71 -0.80
C VAL A 54 7.07 -3.21 -0.48
N ALA A 55 7.12 -4.07 -1.49
CA ALA A 55 7.29 -5.52 -1.28
C ALA A 55 8.66 -5.87 -0.70
N ALA A 56 9.73 -5.22 -1.19
CA ALA A 56 11.09 -5.41 -0.68
C ALA A 56 11.26 -4.90 0.77
N ALA A 57 10.50 -3.87 1.16
CA ALA A 57 10.41 -3.37 2.53
C ALA A 57 9.56 -4.27 3.45
N GLY A 58 9.00 -5.38 2.96
CA GLY A 58 8.15 -6.28 3.74
C GLY A 58 6.74 -5.75 4.01
N LEU A 59 6.38 -4.60 3.44
CA LEU A 59 5.08 -3.94 3.58
C LEU A 59 4.07 -4.48 2.57
N GLY A 60 4.09 -5.79 2.31
CA GLY A 60 3.19 -6.47 1.37
C GLY A 60 1.71 -6.27 1.71
N THR A 61 0.81 -6.72 0.84
CA THR A 61 -0.63 -6.65 1.11
C THR A 61 -0.98 -7.51 2.31
N GLN A 62 -1.05 -6.90 3.50
CA GLN A 62 -1.64 -7.55 4.65
C GLN A 62 -3.15 -7.63 4.40
N LYS A 63 -3.69 -8.84 4.35
CA LYS A 63 -5.14 -9.03 4.37
C LYS A 63 -5.61 -8.53 5.73
N ALA A 64 -6.20 -7.34 5.77
CA ALA A 64 -6.92 -6.85 6.93
C ALA A 64 -8.12 -7.77 7.12
N ARG A 65 -7.93 -8.84 7.89
CA ARG A 65 -9.02 -9.72 8.29
C ARG A 65 -9.60 -9.11 9.55
N ALA A 66 -10.75 -8.48 9.44
CA ALA A 66 -11.52 -8.12 10.62
C ALA A 66 -11.82 -9.42 11.38
N GLU A 67 -11.40 -9.48 12.64
CA GLU A 67 -11.75 -10.59 13.51
C GLU A 67 -13.26 -10.54 13.73
N GLY A 68 -13.97 -11.58 13.28
CA GLY A 68 -15.41 -11.64 13.42
C GLY A 68 -15.77 -11.65 14.90
N LYS A 69 -16.45 -10.60 15.39
CA LYS A 69 -16.95 -10.54 16.77
C LYS A 69 -18.20 -11.43 16.88
N PRO A 70 -18.19 -12.53 17.66
CA PRO A 70 -19.40 -13.29 17.93
C PRO A 70 -20.47 -12.37 18.54
N GLY A 71 -21.67 -12.36 17.97
CA GLY A 71 -22.75 -11.43 18.37
C GLY A 71 -22.60 -9.99 17.86
N GLY A 72 -21.66 -9.71 16.94
CA GLY A 72 -21.52 -8.41 16.31
C GLY A 72 -22.71 -8.05 15.41
N THR A 73 -23.07 -6.77 15.36
CA THR A 73 -24.15 -6.26 14.51
C THR A 73 -23.63 -5.96 13.11
N VAL A 74 -24.17 -6.63 12.09
CA VAL A 74 -23.94 -6.30 10.68
C VAL A 74 -25.07 -5.40 10.20
N ARG A 75 -24.74 -4.19 9.72
CA ARG A 75 -25.70 -3.29 9.08
C ARG A 75 -25.58 -3.46 7.56
N ALA A 76 -26.60 -4.05 6.95
CA ALA A 76 -26.72 -4.16 5.50
C ALA A 76 -27.93 -3.34 5.03
N GLY A 77 -27.72 -2.48 4.04
CA GLY A 77 -28.81 -1.81 3.34
C GLY A 77 -29.30 -2.69 2.21
N VAL A 78 -30.61 -2.96 2.17
CA VAL A 78 -31.24 -3.57 1.00
C VAL A 78 -31.98 -2.47 0.24
N ALA A 79 -31.73 -2.35 -1.06
CA ALA A 79 -32.52 -1.48 -1.90
C ALA A 79 -33.89 -2.15 -2.10
N THR A 80 -34.93 -1.63 -1.45
CA THR A 80 -36.30 -2.09 -1.69
C THR A 80 -36.72 -1.66 -3.10
N PRO A 81 -37.20 -2.59 -3.96
CA PRO A 81 -37.69 -2.20 -5.27
C PRO A 81 -38.88 -1.25 -5.11
N GLY A 82 -38.86 -0.15 -5.88
CA GLY A 82 -39.84 0.93 -5.78
C GLY A 82 -41.21 0.61 -6.42
N GLY A 83 -41.47 -0.64 -6.79
CA GLY A 83 -42.69 -1.07 -7.48
C GLY A 83 -43.06 -2.51 -7.15
N ALA A 84 -44.28 -2.90 -7.52
CA ALA A 84 -44.78 -4.26 -7.32
C ALA A 84 -43.88 -5.29 -8.02
N ILE A 85 -43.56 -6.37 -7.31
CA ILE A 85 -42.99 -7.57 -7.90
C ILE A 85 -44.17 -8.48 -8.23
N ASP A 86 -44.42 -8.71 -9.53
CA ASP A 86 -45.34 -9.72 -10.07
C ASP A 86 -44.56 -11.00 -10.38
#